data_AF-A0A935ML37-F1
#
_entry.id   AF-A0A935ML37-F1
#
_cell.length_a   1.000
_cell.length_b   1.000
_cell.length_c   1.000
_cell.angle_alpha   90.00
_cell.angle_beta   90.00
_cell.angle_gamma   90.00
#
_symmetry.space_group_name_H-M   'P 1'
#
loop_
_entity.id
_entity.type
_entity.pdbx_description
1 polymer ?
#
loop_
_entity_poly.entity_id
_entity_poly.type
_entity_poly.pdbx_seq_one_letter_code
_entity_poly.pdbx_strand_id
1 'polypeptide(L)'
;MSYNSRYHHTAVQLQEEHLIIEAAKADPNNFAPLYDKYYKQIFGYLYQRMEDKDTAFDLTSQVFLKALTNLSKYEFKGFHLQVGCTE
;
A
#
# COMPACT_ATOMS: atom_id res chain seq x y z
N MET A 1 8.31 -11.51 16.63
CA MET A 1 7.21 -11.33 15.67
C MET A 1 7.77 -11.48 14.25
N SER A 2 7.39 -12.55 13.56
CA SER A 2 7.79 -12.78 12.18
C SER A 2 7.02 -11.84 11.26
N TYR A 3 7.67 -10.81 10.72
CA TYR A 3 7.12 -10.05 9.61
C TYR A 3 7.04 -10.99 8.41
N ASN A 4 5.84 -11.48 8.12
CA ASN A 4 5.62 -12.46 7.07
C ASN A 4 6.03 -11.87 5.72
N SER A 5 7.12 -12.40 5.16
CA SER A 5 7.55 -12.23 3.77
C SER A 5 6.59 -12.93 2.79
N ARG A 6 5.34 -12.48 2.73
CA ARG A 6 4.38 -12.88 1.70
C ARG A 6 4.01 -11.70 0.81
N TYR A 7 5.01 -11.07 0.19
CA TYR A 7 4.80 -10.15 -0.94
C TYR A 7 4.45 -10.90 -2.25
N HIS A 8 3.85 -12.08 -2.15
CA HIS A 8 3.18 -12.73 -3.29
C HIS A 8 1.80 -12.09 -3.42
N HIS A 9 1.75 -10.83 -3.85
CA HIS A 9 0.51 -10.33 -4.45
C HIS A 9 0.42 -11.03 -5.81
N THR A 10 -0.49 -11.99 -5.92
CA THR A 10 -0.85 -12.57 -7.21
C THR A 10 -1.37 -11.45 -8.11
N ALA A 11 -1.25 -11.64 -9.43
CA ALA A 11 -1.69 -10.63 -10.41
C ALA A 11 -3.12 -10.13 -10.13
N VAL A 12 -4.00 -11.02 -9.64
CA VAL A 12 -5.38 -10.70 -9.23
C VAL A 12 -5.43 -9.70 -8.08
N GLN A 13 -4.64 -9.90 -7.00
CA GLN A 13 -4.63 -8.98 -5.87
C GLN A 13 -4.09 -7.60 -6.24
N LEU A 14 -3.05 -7.55 -7.11
CA LEU A 14 -2.55 -6.28 -7.63
C LEU A 14 -3.60 -5.54 -8.46
N GLN A 15 -4.41 -6.28 -9.23
CA GLN A 15 -5.46 -5.72 -10.07
C GLN A 15 -6.63 -5.18 -9.25
N GLU A 16 -7.08 -5.92 -8.22
CA GLU A 16 -8.10 -5.46 -7.28
C GLU A 16 -7.64 -4.21 -6.52
N GLU A 17 -6.39 -4.21 -6.03
CA GLU A 17 -5.80 -3.04 -5.37
C GLU A 17 -5.71 -1.84 -6.31
N HIS A 18 -5.34 -2.07 -7.58
CA HIS A 18 -5.31 -1.02 -8.59
C HIS A 18 -6.70 -0.42 -8.82
N LEU A 19 -7.76 -1.22 -8.91
CA LEU A 19 -9.14 -0.74 -9.05
C LEU A 19 -9.57 0.11 -7.85
N ILE A 20 -9.22 -0.30 -6.63
CA ILE A 20 -9.50 0.48 -5.42
C ILE A 20 -8.73 1.80 -5.43
N ILE A 21 -7.46 1.79 -5.87
CA ILE A 21 -6.63 2.98 -6.01
C ILE A 21 -7.21 3.93 -7.06
N GLU A 22 -7.68 3.43 -8.20
CA GLU A 22 -8.33 4.23 -9.24
C GLU A 22 -9.66 4.83 -8.76
N ALA A 23 -10.47 4.04 -8.06
CA ALA A 23 -11.68 4.54 -7.43
C ALA A 23 -11.38 5.59 -6.35
N ALA A 24 -10.29 5.41 -5.59
CA ALA A 24 -9.82 6.34 -4.57
C ALA A 24 -9.26 7.64 -5.15
N LYS A 25 -8.70 7.62 -6.38
CA LYS A 25 -8.32 8.83 -7.12
C LYS A 25 -9.54 9.69 -7.44
N ALA A 26 -10.67 9.07 -7.75
CA ALA A 26 -11.92 9.76 -8.06
C ALA A 26 -12.68 10.18 -6.80
N ASP A 27 -12.78 9.30 -5.81
CA ASP A 27 -13.43 9.56 -4.52
C ASP A 27 -12.60 8.98 -3.36
N PRO A 28 -12.02 9.82 -2.48
CA PRO A 28 -11.14 9.37 -1.41
C PRO A 28 -11.83 8.48 -0.37
N ASN A 29 -13.16 8.42 -0.30
CA ASN A 29 -13.86 7.49 0.60
C ASN A 29 -13.66 6.03 0.17
N ASN A 30 -13.43 5.77 -1.11
CA ASN A 30 -13.13 4.43 -1.62
C ASN A 30 -11.75 3.91 -1.18
N PHE A 31 -10.90 4.77 -0.60
CA PHE A 31 -9.61 4.35 -0.05
C PHE A 31 -9.72 3.65 1.31
N ALA A 32 -10.86 3.73 2.00
CA ALA A 32 -11.06 3.17 3.33
C ALA A 32 -10.65 1.69 3.52
N PRO A 33 -11.04 0.73 2.64
CA PRO A 33 -10.64 -0.67 2.79
C PRO A 33 -9.13 -0.88 2.59
N LEU A 34 -8.51 -0.09 1.70
CA LEU A 34 -7.06 -0.12 1.48
C LEU A 34 -6.34 0.45 2.70
N TYR A 35 -6.86 1.56 3.25
CA TYR A 35 -6.35 2.18 4.46
C TYR A 35 -6.30 1.20 5.62
N ASP A 36 -7.38 0.49 5.98
CA ASP A 36 -7.35 -0.45 7.13
C ASP A 36 -6.31 -1.57 6.95
N LYS A 37 -6.22 -2.11 5.72
CA LYS A 37 -5.28 -3.20 5.37
C LYS A 37 -3.82 -2.76 5.52
N TYR A 38 -3.48 -1.56 5.07
CA TYR A 38 -2.10 -1.06 5.11
C TYR A 38 -1.77 -0.34 6.42
N TYR A 39 -2.75 0.29 7.08
CA TYR A 39 -2.56 1.01 8.33
C TYR A 39 -2.00 0.09 9.40
N LYS A 40 -2.59 -1.09 9.61
CA LYS A 40 -2.10 -2.07 10.60
C LYS A 40 -0.66 -2.51 10.31
N GLN A 41 -0.30 -2.69 9.05
CA GLN A 41 1.05 -3.12 8.65
C GLN A 41 2.08 -2.00 8.84
N ILE A 42 1.79 -0.80 8.35
CA ILE A 42 2.66 0.37 8.45
C ILE A 42 2.81 0.79 9.90
N PHE A 43 1.70 0.90 10.63
CA PHE A 43 1.71 1.24 12.05
C PHE A 43 2.43 0.18 12.88
N GLY A 44 2.18 -1.11 12.65
CA GLY A 44 2.90 -2.18 13.35
C GLY A 44 4.41 -2.17 13.05
N TYR A 45 4.81 -1.82 11.83
CA TYR A 45 6.21 -1.66 11.46
C TYR A 45 6.86 -0.45 12.14
N LEU A 46 6.20 0.70 12.11
CA LEU A 46 6.68 1.92 12.77
C LEU A 46 6.71 1.76 14.29
N TYR A 47 5.69 1.14 14.88
CA TYR A 47 5.57 0.90 16.32
C TYR A 47 6.64 -0.05 16.86
N GLN A 48 7.08 -1.04 16.08
CA GLN A 48 8.22 -1.88 16.49
C GLN A 48 9.58 -1.19 16.32
N ARG A 49 9.67 -0.16 15.46
CA ARG A 49 10.91 0.58 15.21
C ARG A 49 11.06 1.83 16.06
N MET A 50 9.95 2.42 16.47
CA MET A 50 9.90 3.63 17.27
C MET A 50 9.64 3.27 18.72
N GLU A 51 10.37 3.92 19.61
CA GLU A 51 10.20 3.79 21.06
C GLU A 51 8.97 4.60 21.54
N ASP A 52 8.62 5.64 20.78
CA ASP A 52 7.55 6.58 21.09
C ASP A 52 6.31 6.42 20.17
N LYS A 53 5.12 6.39 20.79
CA LYS A 53 3.83 6.20 20.10
C LYS A 53 3.40 7.41 19.29
N ASP A 54 3.61 8.60 19.82
CA ASP A 54 3.24 9.86 19.16
C ASP A 54 4.01 10.01 17.84
N THR A 55 5.31 9.70 17.87
CA THR A 55 6.17 9.72 16.69
C THR A 55 5.73 8.71 15.64
N ALA A 56 5.32 7.49 16.05
CA ALA A 56 4.81 6.49 15.12
C ALA A 56 3.50 6.94 14.45
N PHE A 57 2.63 7.64 15.19
CA PHE A 57 1.36 8.17 14.67
C PHE A 57 1.58 9.31 13.65
N ASP A 58 2.48 10.25 13.97
CA ASP A 58 2.87 11.33 13.06
C ASP A 58 3.42 10.77 11.74
N LEU A 59 4.37 9.83 11.82
CA LEU A 59 4.95 9.21 10.63
C LEU A 59 3.94 8.43 9.81
N THR A 60 3.04 7.71 10.47
CA THR A 60 1.96 6.99 9.79
C THR A 60 1.12 7.98 8.98
N SER A 61 0.72 9.09 9.59
CA SER A 61 -0.05 10.16 8.93
C SER A 61 0.71 10.77 7.75
N GLN A 62 2.01 11.06 7.91
CA GLN A 62 2.85 11.58 6.83
C GLN A 62 2.99 10.60 5.65
N VAL A 63 3.11 9.30 5.94
CA VAL A 63 3.17 8.25 4.91
C VAL A 63 1.87 8.21 4.11
N PHE A 64 0.72 8.19 4.78
CA PHE A 64 -0.59 8.21 4.11
C PHE A 64 -0.83 9.49 3.32
N LEU A 65 -0.45 10.65 3.86
CA LEU A 65 -0.56 11.92 3.16
C LEU A 65 0.25 11.88 1.87
N LYS A 66 1.52 11.48 1.94
CA LYS A 66 2.37 11.31 0.74
C LYS A 66 1.80 10.28 -0.21
N ALA A 67 1.25 9.18 0.28
CA ALA A 67 0.64 8.16 -0.54
C ALA A 67 -0.56 8.73 -1.32
N LEU A 68 -1.43 9.51 -0.68
CA LEU A 68 -2.56 10.18 -1.34
C LEU A 68 -2.10 11.23 -2.34
N THR A 69 -1.10 12.04 -2.03
CA THR A 69 -0.58 13.05 -2.98
C THR A 69 0.09 12.40 -4.18
N ASN A 70 0.77 11.28 -3.97
CA ASN A 70 1.38 10.50 -5.04
C ASN A 70 0.40 9.55 -5.71
N LEU A 71 -0.80 9.32 -5.14
CA LEU A 71 -1.81 8.43 -5.70
C LEU A 71 -2.16 8.89 -7.10
N SER A 72 -2.41 10.18 -7.31
CA SER A 72 -2.70 10.78 -8.62
C SER A 72 -1.56 10.59 -9.63
N LYS A 73 -0.30 10.52 -9.15
CA LYS A 73 0.89 10.25 -9.96
C LYS A 73 1.28 8.77 -10.01
N TYR A 74 0.57 7.91 -9.28
CA TYR A 74 0.85 6.50 -9.22
C TYR A 74 0.51 5.90 -10.58
N GLU A 75 1.57 5.51 -11.28
CA GLU A 75 1.56 4.74 -12.50
C GLU A 75 1.97 3.33 -12.13
N PHE A 76 1.08 2.36 -12.32
CA PHE A 76 1.41 0.95 -12.20
C PHE A 76 2.42 0.60 -13.29
N LYS A 77 3.71 0.81 -12.99
CA LYS A 77 4.81 0.31 -13.81
C LYS A 77 4.84 -1.18 -13.59
N GLY A 78 4.05 -1.89 -14.41
CA GLY A 78 3.94 -3.34 -14.41
C GLY A 78 5.31 -3.94 -14.22
N PHE A 79 5.47 -4.72 -13.17
CA PHE A 79 6.67 -5.50 -12.96
C PHE A 79 6.83 -6.37 -14.21
N HIS A 80 7.81 -6.04 -15.04
CA HIS A 80 8.19 -6.83 -16.20
C HIS A 80 8.85 -8.11 -15.66
N LEU A 81 8.05 -9.00 -15.07
CA LEU A 81 8.33 -10.41 -15.16
C LEU A 81 8.18 -10.72 -16.64
N GLN A 82 9.32 -10.73 -17.31
CA GLN A 82 9.51 -11.42 -18.56
C GLN A 82 9.25 -12.91 -18.31
N VAL A 83 8.00 -13.28 -18.09
CA VAL A 83 7.54 -14.64 -18.38
C VAL A 83 7.37 -14.64 -19.89
N GLY A 84 8.42 -15.08 -20.57
CA GLY A 84 8.32 -15.49 -21.96
C GLY A 84 7.23 -16.55 -22.06
N CYS A 85 6.04 -16.14 -22.47
CA CYS A 85 5.13 -17.03 -23.16
C CYS A 85 5.73 -17.25 -24.54
N THR A 86 6.56 -18.29 -24.66
CA THR A 86 6.84 -18.91 -25.95
C THR A 86 5.96 -20.14 -26.03
N GLU A 87 4.90 -19.99 -26.82
CA GLU A 87 4.31 -20.96 -27.76
C GLU A 87 4.18 -22.43 -27.32
#